data_AF-A0A2P6W9C8-F1
#
_entry.id   AF-A0A2P6W9C8-F1
#
_cell.length_a   1.000
_cell.length_b   1.000
_cell.length_c   1.000
_cell.angle_alpha   90.00
_cell.angle_beta   90.00
_cell.angle_gamma   90.00
#
_symmetry.space_group_name_H-M   'P 1'
#
loop_
_entity.id
_entity.type
_entity.pdbx_description
1 polymer ?
#
loop_
_entity_poly.entity_id
_entity_poly.type
_entity_poly.pdbx_seq_one_letter_code
_entity_poly.pdbx_strand_id
1 'polypeptide(L)'
;MPREEEASLLTYNTHREKFESVYERNKFYRGLFGYKQTVKKNGKKYEYEKDGLMDQIPNARIDDSVFIISNNKVQRVENYFMDWGEKVSHHIFKVLIEDRNIIEQFKDKEDGSEEAKT
;
A
#
# COMPACT_ATOMS: atom_id res chain seq x y z
N MET A 1 -15.51 -23.71 14.41
CA MET A 1 -15.80 -22.90 13.22
C MET A 1 -14.53 -22.14 12.86
N PRO A 2 -14.13 -22.06 11.58
CA PRO A 2 -13.12 -21.07 11.18
C PRO A 2 -13.63 -19.68 11.57
N ARG A 3 -12.73 -18.83 12.08
CA ARG A 3 -13.08 -17.47 12.50
C ARG A 3 -13.07 -16.62 11.25
N GLU A 4 -14.25 -16.17 10.81
CA GLU A 4 -14.39 -15.17 9.77
C GLU A 4 -13.92 -13.81 10.30
N GLU A 5 -13.09 -13.11 9.54
CA GLU A 5 -12.62 -11.76 9.85
C GLU A 5 -13.06 -10.81 8.73
N GLU A 6 -13.56 -9.63 9.11
CA GLU A 6 -13.92 -8.60 8.14
C GLU A 6 -12.68 -7.87 7.64
N ALA A 7 -12.56 -7.69 6.33
CA ALA A 7 -11.48 -6.93 5.69
C ALA A 7 -12.01 -6.12 4.51
N SER A 8 -11.10 -5.42 3.83
CA SER A 8 -11.44 -4.62 2.65
C SER A 8 -10.60 -5.04 1.45
N LEU A 9 -11.27 -5.39 0.35
CA LEU A 9 -10.64 -5.65 -0.94
C LEU A 9 -10.53 -4.32 -1.71
N LEU A 10 -9.30 -3.85 -1.88
CA LEU A 10 -8.94 -2.74 -2.73
C LEU A 10 -8.60 -3.26 -4.14
N THR A 11 -9.20 -2.64 -5.15
CA THR A 11 -8.76 -2.76 -6.55
C THR A 11 -8.45 -1.38 -7.10
N TYR A 12 -7.46 -1.25 -7.98
CA TYR A 12 -7.18 0.01 -8.64
C TYR A 12 -6.76 -0.15 -10.10
N ASN A 13 -6.80 0.95 -10.85
CA ASN A 13 -6.23 1.02 -12.19
C ASN A 13 -5.62 2.41 -12.42
N THR A 14 -4.56 2.48 -13.21
CA THR A 14 -3.93 3.75 -13.61
C THR A 14 -4.30 4.10 -15.04
N HIS A 15 -4.82 5.30 -15.24
CA HIS A 15 -5.19 5.83 -16.56
C HIS A 15 -3.98 6.52 -17.18
N ARG A 16 -3.12 5.73 -17.84
CA ARG A 16 -1.81 6.19 -18.36
C ARG A 16 -1.91 7.49 -19.18
N GLU A 17 -2.96 7.64 -19.96
CA GLU A 17 -3.26 8.78 -20.80
C GLU A 17 -3.54 10.08 -20.02
N LYS A 18 -3.86 9.99 -18.73
CA LYS A 18 -4.15 11.14 -17.85
C LYS A 18 -2.94 11.60 -17.04
N PHE A 19 -1.85 10.84 -17.06
CA PHE A 19 -0.60 11.28 -16.43
C PHE A 19 0.16 12.21 -17.38
N GLU A 20 0.70 13.30 -16.83
CA GLU A 20 1.52 14.27 -17.55
C GLU A 20 2.81 13.66 -18.07
N SER A 21 3.33 12.64 -17.36
CA SER A 21 4.57 11.96 -17.74
C SER A 21 4.70 10.57 -17.11
N VAL A 22 5.62 9.78 -17.65
CA VAL A 22 6.07 8.52 -17.03
C VAL A 22 6.65 8.77 -15.63
N TYR A 23 7.30 9.92 -15.41
CA TYR A 23 7.83 10.30 -14.10
C TYR A 23 6.72 10.50 -13.07
N GLU A 24 5.66 11.20 -13.46
CA GLU A 24 4.49 11.41 -12.58
C GLU A 24 3.83 10.08 -12.23
N ARG A 25 3.61 9.20 -13.21
CA ARG A 25 3.07 7.86 -12.96
C ARG A 25 3.98 7.04 -12.04
N ASN A 26 5.29 7.15 -12.20
CA ASN A 26 6.23 6.49 -11.30
C ASN A 26 6.18 7.09 -9.89
N LYS A 27 5.82 8.37 -9.72
CA LYS A 27 5.60 8.97 -8.39
C LYS A 27 4.41 8.32 -7.67
N PHE A 28 3.34 7.96 -8.39
CA PHE A 28 2.27 7.12 -7.85
C PHE A 28 2.84 5.79 -7.37
N TYR A 29 3.45 4.98 -8.25
CA TYR A 29 3.94 3.66 -7.84
C TYR A 29 4.98 3.69 -6.72
N ARG A 30 5.87 4.69 -6.69
CA ARG A 30 6.84 4.90 -5.60
C ARG A 30 6.17 5.28 -4.29
N GLY A 31 5.06 6.02 -4.32
CA GLY A 31 4.28 6.30 -3.14
C GLY A 31 3.50 5.09 -2.64
N LEU A 32 3.04 4.23 -3.56
CA LEU A 32 2.26 3.04 -3.22
C LEU A 32 3.15 1.90 -2.67
N PHE A 33 4.28 1.63 -3.32
CA PHE A 33 5.15 0.48 -3.08
C PHE A 33 6.55 0.81 -2.56
N GLY A 34 6.83 2.09 -2.32
CA GLY A 34 8.15 2.52 -1.91
C GLY A 34 9.17 2.47 -3.05
N TYR A 35 10.42 2.79 -2.73
CA TYR A 35 11.54 2.71 -3.65
C TYR A 35 12.90 2.82 -2.95
N LYS A 36 13.94 2.34 -3.64
CA LYS A 36 15.33 2.55 -3.25
C LYS A 36 15.89 3.82 -3.89
N GLN A 37 16.34 4.74 -3.05
CA GLN A 37 17.01 5.97 -3.46
C GLN A 37 18.52 5.81 -3.32
N THR A 38 19.24 5.95 -4.43
CA THR A 38 20.70 6.01 -4.43
C THR A 38 21.18 7.47 -4.49
N VAL A 39 22.00 7.88 -3.53
CA VAL A 39 22.68 9.18 -3.50
C VAL A 39 24.18 8.99 -3.68
N LYS A 40 24.80 9.70 -4.63
CA LYS A 40 26.25 9.74 -4.78
C LYS A 40 26.79 11.03 -4.17
N LYS A 41 27.64 10.94 -3.15
CA LYS A 41 28.27 12.09 -2.48
C LYS A 41 29.75 11.80 -2.24
N ASN A 42 30.63 12.71 -2.67
CA ASN A 42 32.09 12.60 -2.54
C ASN A 42 32.65 11.25 -3.04
N GLY A 43 32.19 10.77 -4.20
CA GLY A 43 32.62 9.48 -4.76
C GLY A 43 32.05 8.24 -4.06
N LYS A 44 31.31 8.39 -2.97
CA LYS A 44 30.64 7.28 -2.25
C LYS A 44 29.17 7.17 -2.65
N LYS A 45 28.66 5.94 -2.70
CA LYS A 45 27.26 5.60 -3.00
C LYS A 45 26.55 5.28 -1.69
N TYR A 46 25.46 5.99 -1.42
CA TYR A 46 24.56 5.77 -0.28
C TYR A 46 23.22 5.29 -0.81
N GLU A 47 22.63 4.27 -0.20
CA GLU A 47 21.33 3.73 -0.58
C GLU A 47 20.38 3.90 0.60
N TYR A 48 19.20 4.44 0.32
CA TYR A 48 18.13 4.65 1.28
C TYR A 48 16.88 3.95 0.78
N GLU A 49 16.27 3.14 1.63
CA GLU A 49 14.95 2.58 1.37
C GLU A 49 13.88 3.59 1.81
N LYS A 50 12.87 3.77 0.96
CA LYS A 50 11.72 4.63 1.22
C LYS A 50 10.48 3.77 1.15
N ASP A 51 9.81 3.62 2.29
CA ASP A 51 8.57 2.86 2.39
C ASP A 51 7.45 3.51 1.60
N GLY A 52 6.64 2.68 0.94
CA GLY A 52 5.36 3.05 0.35
C GLY A 52 4.22 2.92 1.35
N LEU A 53 3.04 3.34 0.91
CA LEU A 53 1.81 3.16 1.68
C LEU A 53 1.56 1.69 2.03
N MET A 54 1.79 0.76 1.09
CA MET A 54 1.56 -0.67 1.30
C MET A 54 2.60 -1.32 2.21
N ASP A 55 3.76 -0.70 2.44
CA ASP A 55 4.72 -1.19 3.42
C ASP A 55 4.31 -0.82 4.85
N GLN A 56 3.53 0.26 4.98
CA GLN A 56 3.15 0.86 6.27
C GLN A 56 1.77 0.45 6.78
N ILE A 57 1.05 -0.40 6.03
CA ILE A 57 -0.28 -0.89 6.43
C ILE A 57 -0.34 -2.41 6.42
N PRO A 58 -1.10 -3.02 7.34
CA PRO A 58 -1.48 -4.42 7.23
C PRO A 58 -2.23 -4.69 5.93
N ASN A 59 -1.62 -5.48 5.05
CA ASN A 59 -2.20 -5.86 3.77
C ASN A 59 -1.64 -7.21 3.30
N ALA A 60 -2.45 -7.87 2.48
CA ALA A 60 -2.10 -9.03 1.68
C ALA A 60 -2.27 -8.64 0.20
N ARG A 61 -1.19 -8.77 -0.57
CA ARG A 61 -1.21 -8.53 -2.01
C ARG A 61 -1.73 -9.76 -2.74
N ILE A 62 -2.82 -9.59 -3.50
CA ILE A 62 -3.42 -10.66 -4.29
C ILE A 62 -2.91 -10.61 -5.73
N ASP A 63 -2.78 -9.40 -6.29
CA ASP A 63 -2.26 -9.13 -7.62
C ASP A 63 -1.53 -7.77 -7.63
N ASP A 64 -1.00 -7.32 -8.77
CA ASP A 64 -0.36 -6.04 -8.94
C ASP A 64 -1.27 -4.86 -8.60
N SER A 65 -2.57 -5.02 -8.88
CA SER A 65 -3.60 -4.00 -8.68
C SER A 65 -4.68 -4.36 -7.66
N VAL A 66 -4.51 -5.46 -6.92
CA VAL A 66 -5.51 -6.00 -6.00
C VAL A 66 -4.89 -6.32 -4.65
N PHE A 67 -5.46 -5.75 -3.59
CA PHE A 67 -4.98 -5.86 -2.22
C PHE A 67 -6.14 -6.15 -1.29
N ILE A 68 -5.90 -6.97 -0.28
CA ILE A 68 -6.76 -7.02 0.90
C ILE A 68 -6.06 -6.20 1.98
N ILE A 69 -6.77 -5.25 2.56
CA ILE A 69 -6.27 -4.36 3.61
C ILE A 69 -7.12 -4.48 4.87
N SER A 70 -6.51 -4.22 6.03
CA SER A 70 -7.24 -4.13 7.28
C SER A 70 -8.23 -2.95 7.26
N ASN A 71 -9.42 -3.17 7.82
CA ASN A 71 -10.51 -2.17 7.82
C ASN A 71 -10.11 -0.87 8.52
N ASN A 72 -9.23 -0.93 9.52
CA ASN A 72 -8.78 0.25 10.26
C ASN A 72 -7.85 1.18 9.43
N LYS A 73 -7.36 0.75 8.26
CA LYS A 73 -6.51 1.56 7.36
C LYS A 73 -7.21 2.03 6.09
N VAL A 74 -8.48 1.67 5.88
CA VAL A 74 -9.24 1.99 4.66
C VAL A 74 -9.19 3.49 4.34
N GLN A 75 -9.47 4.35 5.32
CA GLN A 75 -9.47 5.81 5.09
C GLN A 75 -8.12 6.33 4.60
N ARG A 76 -7.01 5.80 5.16
CA ARG A 76 -5.66 6.21 4.76
C ARG A 76 -5.37 5.82 3.31
N VAL A 77 -5.81 4.63 2.92
CA VAL A 77 -5.69 4.13 1.55
C VAL A 77 -6.54 4.98 0.62
N GLU A 78 -7.81 5.14 0.93
CA GLU A 78 -8.76 5.93 0.14
C GLU A 78 -8.24 7.36 -0.11
N ASN A 79 -7.75 8.04 0.94
CA ASN A 79 -7.17 9.38 0.80
C ASN A 79 -6.01 9.41 -0.20
N TYR A 80 -5.09 8.44 -0.11
CA TYR A 80 -3.96 8.35 -1.03
C TYR A 80 -4.42 8.21 -2.48
N PHE A 81 -5.42 7.38 -2.76
CA PHE A 81 -5.93 7.20 -4.12
C PHE A 81 -6.74 8.41 -4.60
N MET A 82 -7.52 9.04 -3.72
CA MET A 82 -8.29 10.26 -4.02
C MET A 82 -7.39 11.44 -4.40
N ASP A 83 -6.20 11.56 -3.80
CA ASP A 83 -5.22 12.62 -4.13
C ASP A 83 -4.75 12.57 -5.60
N TRP A 84 -4.88 11.43 -6.27
CA TRP A 84 -4.57 11.28 -7.69
C TRP A 84 -5.75 11.59 -8.61
N GLY A 85 -6.95 11.78 -8.04
CA GLY A 85 -8.16 12.13 -8.75
C GLY A 85 -8.45 11.18 -9.91
N GLU A 86 -8.78 11.74 -11.06
CA GLU A 86 -9.19 10.95 -12.22
C GLU A 86 -8.06 10.14 -12.89
N LYS A 87 -6.79 10.32 -12.49
CA LYS A 87 -5.64 9.58 -13.01
C LYS A 87 -5.61 8.14 -12.52
N VAL A 88 -6.25 7.87 -11.38
CA VAL A 88 -6.28 6.56 -10.75
C VAL A 88 -7.70 6.25 -10.30
N SER A 89 -8.33 5.25 -10.90
CA SER A 89 -9.60 4.71 -10.40
C SER A 89 -9.33 3.67 -9.33
N HIS A 90 -10.16 3.62 -8.28
CA HIS A 90 -10.09 2.58 -7.27
C HIS A 90 -11.48 2.22 -6.74
N HIS A 91 -11.59 1.00 -6.22
CA HIS A 91 -12.78 0.50 -5.55
C HIS A 91 -12.37 -0.24 -4.28
N ILE A 92 -13.16 -0.06 -3.22
CA ILE A 92 -12.98 -0.75 -1.95
C ILE A 92 -14.27 -1.51 -1.65
N PHE A 93 -14.17 -2.81 -1.48
CA PHE A 93 -15.28 -3.70 -1.14
C PHE A 93 -15.05 -4.30 0.24
N LYS A 94 -16.06 -4.27 1.10
CA LYS A 94 -16.03 -5.04 2.33
C LYS A 94 -16.12 -6.54 1.99
N VAL A 95 -15.22 -7.33 2.55
CA VAL A 95 -15.15 -8.78 2.32
C VAL A 95 -15.01 -9.53 3.64
N LEU A 96 -15.45 -10.79 3.65
CA LEU A 96 -15.22 -11.73 4.75
C LEU A 96 -14.11 -12.69 4.35
N ILE A 97 -13.19 -12.95 5.27
CA ILE A 97 -12.02 -13.80 5.04
C ILE A 97 -11.99 -14.91 6.06
N GLU A 98 -11.85 -16.13 5.57
CA GLU A 98 -11.61 -17.33 6.37
C GLU A 98 -10.17 -17.86 6.25
N ASP A 99 -9.41 -17.35 5.28
CA ASP A 99 -8.02 -17.74 5.05
C ASP A 99 -7.13 -17.24 6.21
N ARG A 100 -6.63 -18.20 7.00
CA ARG A 100 -5.81 -17.92 8.17
C ARG A 100 -4.50 -17.24 7.83
N ASN A 101 -3.89 -17.52 6.68
CA ASN A 101 -2.60 -16.90 6.31
C ASN A 101 -2.77 -15.40 6.10
N ILE A 102 -3.89 -14.99 5.50
CA ILE A 102 -4.22 -13.57 5.28
C ILE A 102 -4.52 -12.89 6.62
N ILE A 103 -5.29 -13.57 7.49
CA ILE A 103 -5.63 -13.07 8.83
C ILE A 103 -4.36 -12.88 9.69
N GLU A 104 -3.41 -13.82 9.65
CA GLU A 104 -2.15 -13.75 10.41
C GLU A 104 -1.26 -12.60 9.92
N GLN A 105 -1.17 -12.37 8.61
CA GLN A 105 -0.42 -11.22 8.04
C GLN A 105 -0.92 -9.86 8.55
N PHE A 106 -2.18 -9.77 8.98
CA PHE A 106 -2.70 -8.54 9.55
C PHE A 106 -2.26 -8.31 11.00
N LYS A 107 -2.11 -9.39 11.78
CA LYS A 107 -1.71 -9.31 13.20
C LYS A 107 -0.24 -8.93 13.35
N ASP A 108 0.64 -9.55 12.57
CA ASP A 108 2.09 -9.29 12.63
C ASP A 108 2.44 -7.82 12.30
N LYS A 109 1.61 -7.14 11.52
CA LYS A 109 1.80 -5.74 11.12
C LYS A 109 1.13 -4.72 12.04
N GLU A 110 0.27 -5.14 12.97
CA GLU A 110 -0.31 -4.23 13.99
C GLU A 110 0.63 -4.08 15.19
N ASP A 111 1.22 -5.18 15.67
CA ASP A 111 2.12 -5.19 16.84
C ASP A 111 3.48 -4.51 16.59
N GLY A 112 3.92 -4.39 15.33
CA GLY A 112 5.16 -3.70 14.97
C GLY A 112 5.13 -2.16 15.03
N SER A 113 3.99 -1.56 15.43
CA SER A 113 3.80 -0.10 15.41
C SER A 113 3.76 0.59 16.79
N GLU A 114 3.89 -0.16 17.89
CA GLU A 114 3.88 0.42 19.26
C GLU A 114 5.26 0.73 19.86
N GLU A 115 6.37 0.26 19.29
CA GLU A 115 7.72 0.54 19.81
C GLU A 115 8.44 1.68 19.08
N ALA A 116 7.92 2.90 19.20
CA ALA A 116 8.71 4.11 18.96
C ALA A 116 8.17 5.30 19.78
N LYS A 117 8.21 5.16 21.11
CA LYS A 117 8.20 6.31 22.02
C LYS A 117 9.43 6.21 22.92
N THR A 118 10.47 6.96 22.55
CA THR A 118 11.56 7.36 23.44
C THR A 118 11.81 8.84 23.26
#